data_AF-A0A2T4US97-F1
#
_entry.id   AF-A0A2T4US97-F1
#
_cell.length_a   1.000
_cell.length_b   1.000
_cell.length_c   1.000
_cell.angle_alpha   90.00
_cell.angle_beta   90.00
_cell.angle_gamma   90.00
#
_symmetry.space_group_name_H-M   'P 1'
#
loop_
_entity.id
_entity.type
_entity.pdbx_description
1 polymer ?
#
loop_
_entity_poly.entity_id
_entity_poly.type
_entity_poly.pdbx_seq_one_letter_code
_entity_poly.pdbx_strand_id
1 'polypeptide(L)'
;MPLTVDYPTASDARKHLKDVLDSVQRGRIVTVRRDELVSAVVPADRLRDYFFHTVSPRVSLTREDDRVIALMDDRPFVSEGADVDDALDDLALSLREYAEDWEDHLQHAPNHAGNWALVQLIKLSTEEELLAWFRHGGE
;
A
#
# COMPACT_ATOMS: atom_id res chain seq x y z
N MET A 1 -28.72 2.12 -6.84
CA MET A 1 -29.14 1.49 -5.55
C MET A 1 -28.06 1.82 -4.52
N PRO A 2 -28.41 2.23 -3.29
CA PRO A 2 -27.39 2.44 -2.26
C PRO A 2 -26.72 1.10 -1.93
N LEU A 3 -25.43 1.15 -1.59
CA LEU A 3 -24.68 -0.02 -1.12
C LEU A 3 -25.38 -0.60 0.12
N THR A 4 -25.76 -1.88 0.06
CA THR A 4 -26.21 -2.63 1.23
C THR A 4 -25.02 -2.85 2.15
N VAL A 5 -25.07 -2.32 3.37
CA VAL A 5 -23.99 -2.44 4.35
C VAL A 5 -24.26 -3.57 5.33
N ASP A 6 -23.23 -4.34 5.67
CA ASP A 6 -23.33 -5.46 6.63
C ASP A 6 -23.66 -4.94 8.04
N TYR A 7 -23.04 -3.83 8.44
CA TYR A 7 -23.30 -3.14 9.70
C TYR A 7 -23.74 -1.69 9.45
N PRO A 8 -25.02 -1.34 9.70
CA PRO A 8 -25.56 -0.01 9.46
C PRO A 8 -24.97 1.11 10.33
N THR A 9 -24.33 0.76 11.44
CA THR A 9 -23.66 1.73 12.34
C THR A 9 -22.35 1.16 12.88
N ALA A 10 -21.40 2.05 13.21
CA ALA A 10 -20.16 1.66 13.87
C ALA A 10 -20.38 1.02 15.25
N SER A 11 -21.43 1.43 15.97
CA SER A 11 -21.78 0.83 17.26
C SER A 11 -22.25 -0.62 17.13
N ASP A 12 -22.93 -0.94 16.03
CA ASP A 12 -23.37 -2.30 15.73
C ASP A 12 -22.18 -3.20 15.37
N ALA A 13 -21.33 -2.75 14.44
CA ALA A 13 -20.08 -3.45 14.11
C ALA A 13 -19.20 -3.70 15.34
N ARG A 14 -19.11 -2.74 16.28
CA ARG A 14 -18.35 -2.89 17.52
C ARG A 14 -18.90 -4.00 18.42
N LYS A 15 -20.22 -4.12 18.55
CA LYS A 15 -20.86 -5.20 19.35
C LYS A 15 -20.60 -6.58 18.74
N HIS A 16 -20.41 -6.61 17.42
CA HIS A 16 -20.19 -7.81 16.61
C HIS A 16 -18.76 -7.93 16.08
N LEU A 17 -17.77 -7.34 16.77
CA LEU A 17 -16.40 -7.28 16.25
C LEU A 17 -15.82 -8.67 15.97
N LYS A 18 -16.17 -9.67 16.78
CA LYS A 18 -15.78 -11.07 16.54
C LYS A 18 -16.33 -11.57 15.19
N ASP A 19 -17.60 -11.34 14.91
CA ASP A 19 -18.25 -11.79 13.66
C ASP A 19 -17.67 -11.08 12.42
N VAL A 20 -17.29 -9.80 12.57
CA VAL A 20 -16.56 -9.04 11.55
C VAL A 20 -15.25 -9.75 11.22
N LEU A 21 -14.42 -10.03 12.23
CA LEU A 21 -13.11 -10.65 12.03
C LEU A 21 -13.21 -12.10 11.55
N ASP A 22 -14.13 -12.90 12.09
CA ASP A 22 -14.38 -14.29 11.67
C ASP A 22 -14.89 -14.34 10.21
N SER A 23 -15.56 -13.30 9.73
CA SER A 23 -15.98 -13.18 8.31
C SER A 23 -14.81 -12.81 7.41
N VAL A 24 -13.97 -11.86 7.83
CA VAL A 24 -12.74 -11.48 7.11
C VAL A 24 -11.76 -12.64 7.02
N GLN A 25 -11.59 -13.42 8.09
CA GLN A 25 -10.75 -14.63 8.06
C GLN A 25 -11.22 -15.66 7.03
N ARG A 26 -12.52 -15.69 6.70
CA ARG A 26 -13.09 -16.54 5.63
C ARG A 26 -12.97 -15.92 4.24
N GLY A 27 -12.24 -14.81 4.10
CA GLY A 27 -12.02 -14.11 2.85
C GLY A 27 -13.19 -13.23 2.39
N ARG A 28 -14.16 -12.94 3.27
CA ARG A 28 -15.29 -12.04 2.95
C ARG A 28 -14.96 -10.60 3.30
N ILE A 29 -15.40 -9.67 2.47
CA ILE A 29 -15.49 -8.25 2.83
C ILE A 29 -16.61 -8.04 3.85
N VAL A 30 -16.39 -7.14 4.80
CA VAL A 30 -17.43 -6.64 5.71
C VAL A 30 -17.49 -5.12 5.60
N THR A 31 -18.68 -4.58 5.39
CA THR A 31 -18.92 -3.15 5.23
C THR A 31 -19.56 -2.55 6.47
N VAL A 32 -19.01 -1.43 6.94
CA VAL A 32 -19.45 -0.73 8.16
C VAL A 32 -19.74 0.72 7.81
N ARG A 33 -20.91 1.22 8.19
CA ARG A 33 -21.25 2.64 8.06
C ARG A 33 -20.97 3.41 9.36
N ARG A 34 -20.35 4.58 9.22
CA ARG A 34 -20.25 5.60 10.27
C ARG A 34 -20.64 6.93 9.65
N ASP A 35 -21.75 7.50 10.12
CA ASP A 35 -22.34 8.70 9.55
C ASP A 35 -22.58 8.52 8.03
N GLU A 36 -22.02 9.38 7.18
CA GLU A 36 -22.13 9.27 5.72
C GLU A 36 -21.06 8.35 5.08
N LEU A 37 -20.03 7.98 5.83
CA LEU A 37 -18.91 7.18 5.33
C LEU A 37 -19.21 5.68 5.44
N VAL A 38 -18.94 4.93 4.37
CA VAL A 38 -18.87 3.48 4.41
C VAL A 38 -17.43 3.03 4.29
N SER A 39 -16.98 2.23 5.26
CA SER A 39 -15.67 1.59 5.26
C SER A 39 -15.80 0.10 5.02
N ALA A 40 -14.75 -0.51 4.48
CA ALA A 40 -14.64 -1.94 4.30
C ALA A 40 -13.54 -2.50 5.20
N VAL A 41 -13.83 -3.62 5.87
CA VAL A 41 -12.84 -4.47 6.51
C VAL A 41 -12.58 -5.63 5.55
N VAL A 42 -11.32 -5.79 5.16
CA VAL A 42 -10.87 -6.77 4.17
C VAL A 42 -9.65 -7.53 4.70
N PRO A 43 -9.38 -8.74 4.20
CA PRO A 43 -8.15 -9.45 4.51
C PRO A 43 -6.95 -8.64 4.01
N ALA A 44 -6.00 -8.35 4.90
CA ALA A 44 -4.86 -7.49 4.61
C ALA A 44 -3.97 -8.08 3.51
N ASP A 45 -3.74 -9.40 3.55
CA ASP A 45 -2.97 -10.17 2.57
C ASP A 45 -3.58 -10.08 1.16
N ARG A 46 -4.92 -10.18 1.04
CA ARG A 46 -5.62 -10.06 -0.23
C ARG A 46 -5.61 -8.63 -0.77
N LEU A 47 -5.73 -7.64 0.11
CA LEU A 47 -5.65 -6.24 -0.30
C LEU A 47 -4.24 -5.88 -0.78
N ARG A 48 -3.21 -6.33 -0.06
CA ARG A 48 -1.81 -6.21 -0.47
C ARG A 48 -1.57 -6.91 -1.79
N ASP A 49 -2.09 -8.12 -1.98
CA ASP A 49 -1.96 -8.89 -3.21
C ASP A 49 -2.62 -8.16 -4.40
N TYR A 50 -3.82 -7.59 -4.19
CA TYR A 50 -4.44 -6.73 -5.19
C TYR A 50 -3.55 -5.54 -5.56
N PHE A 51 -2.94 -4.85 -4.60
CA PHE A 51 -2.04 -3.74 -4.90
C PHE A 51 -0.74 -4.17 -5.55
N PHE A 52 -0.21 -5.34 -5.19
CA PHE A 52 0.97 -5.92 -5.81
C PHE A 52 0.81 -6.06 -7.32
N HIS A 53 -0.37 -6.51 -7.78
CA HIS A 53 -0.67 -6.71 -9.20
C HIS A 53 -1.19 -5.44 -9.92
N THR A 54 -1.65 -4.42 -9.19
CA THR A 54 -2.29 -3.23 -9.81
C THR A 54 -1.45 -1.96 -9.72
N VAL A 55 -0.50 -1.88 -8.78
CA VAL A 55 0.43 -0.77 -8.66
C VAL A 55 1.74 -1.18 -9.29
N SER A 56 2.05 -0.65 -10.48
CA SER A 56 3.34 -0.92 -11.12
C SER A 56 4.48 -0.20 -10.37
N PRO A 57 5.63 -0.87 -10.12
CA PRO A 57 6.80 -0.27 -9.49
C PRO A 57 7.52 0.69 -10.43
N ARG A 58 7.56 0.39 -11.73
CA ARG A 58 8.28 1.16 -12.77
C ARG A 58 9.70 1.52 -12.35
N VAL A 59 10.44 0.57 -11.79
CA VAL A 59 11.82 0.79 -11.36
C VAL A 59 12.78 0.60 -12.54
N SER A 60 13.55 1.64 -12.81
CA SER A 60 14.65 1.64 -13.76
C SER A 60 15.98 1.60 -13.01
N LEU A 61 16.87 0.68 -13.40
CA LEU A 61 18.20 0.51 -12.81
C LEU A 61 19.27 0.96 -13.80
N THR A 62 20.13 1.88 -13.38
CA THR A 62 21.28 2.33 -14.18
C THR A 62 22.57 2.21 -13.35
N ARG A 63 23.69 1.93 -14.02
CA ARG A 63 25.01 1.98 -13.38
C ARG A 63 25.72 3.25 -13.83
N GLU A 64 26.09 4.09 -12.87
CA GLU A 64 26.91 5.29 -13.07
C GLU A 64 28.15 5.18 -12.20
N ASP A 65 29.33 5.28 -12.82
CA ASP A 65 30.62 4.99 -12.20
C ASP A 65 30.61 3.62 -11.46
N ASP A 66 30.88 3.63 -10.15
CA ASP A 66 30.90 2.46 -9.27
C ASP A 66 29.61 2.31 -8.44
N ARG A 67 28.53 3.00 -8.82
CA ARG A 67 27.23 2.97 -8.13
C ARG A 67 26.12 2.44 -9.02
N VAL A 68 25.12 1.83 -8.39
CA VAL A 68 23.84 1.51 -9.01
C VAL A 68 22.81 2.53 -8.54
N ILE A 69 22.09 3.12 -9.48
CA ILE A 69 21.00 4.06 -9.25
C ILE A 69 19.68 3.34 -9.53
N ALA A 70 18.76 3.35 -8.57
CA ALA A 70 17.39 2.90 -8.74
C ALA A 70 16.45 4.11 -8.78
N LEU A 71 15.67 4.22 -9.85
CA LEU A 71 14.73 5.31 -10.10
C LEU A 71 13.34 4.75 -10.32
N MET A 72 12.30 5.34 -9.73
CA MET A 72 10.92 5.03 -10.10
C MET A 72 10.45 5.96 -11.21
N ASP A 73 10.20 5.43 -12.41
CA ASP A 73 9.68 6.23 -13.52
C ASP A 73 8.31 6.83 -13.16
N ASP A 74 8.12 8.10 -13.54
CA ASP A 74 6.92 8.92 -13.23
C ASP A 74 6.71 9.23 -11.73
N ARG A 75 7.67 8.89 -10.85
CA ARG A 75 7.62 9.24 -9.43
C ARG A 75 8.95 9.83 -8.95
N PRO A 76 8.95 10.77 -8.00
CA PRO A 76 10.18 11.44 -7.56
C PRO A 76 10.96 10.60 -6.52
N PHE A 77 11.14 9.29 -6.76
CA PHE A 77 11.92 8.42 -5.88
C PHE A 77 13.18 7.95 -6.59
N VAL A 78 14.32 8.18 -5.94
CA VAL A 78 15.63 7.78 -6.41
C VAL A 78 16.48 7.36 -5.22
N SER A 79 17.27 6.31 -5.39
CA SER A 79 18.22 5.80 -4.42
C SER A 79 19.50 5.33 -5.10
N GLU A 80 20.56 5.12 -4.32
CA GLU A 80 21.83 4.61 -4.82
C GLU A 80 22.41 3.50 -3.92
N GLY A 81 23.15 2.57 -4.52
CA GLY A 81 23.77 1.45 -3.82
C GLY A 81 25.12 1.07 -4.43
N ALA A 82 25.91 0.24 -3.73
CA ALA A 82 27.13 -0.33 -4.30
C ALA A 82 26.79 -1.40 -5.36
N ASP A 83 25.65 -2.07 -5.19
CA ASP A 83 25.06 -2.96 -6.15
C ASP A 83 23.53 -2.78 -6.25
N VAL A 84 22.87 -3.67 -7.00
CA VAL A 84 21.43 -3.60 -7.25
C VAL A 84 20.62 -3.82 -5.98
N ASP A 85 21.05 -4.74 -5.11
CA ASP A 85 20.29 -5.06 -3.90
C ASP A 85 20.39 -3.89 -2.92
N ASP A 86 21.59 -3.33 -2.72
CA ASP A 86 21.78 -2.12 -1.91
C ASP A 86 20.91 -0.95 -2.39
N ALA A 87 20.84 -0.72 -3.71
CA ALA A 87 20.05 0.37 -4.27
C ALA A 87 18.54 0.16 -4.08
N LEU A 88 18.06 -1.09 -4.19
CA LEU A 88 16.65 -1.42 -3.98
C LEU A 88 16.27 -1.40 -2.49
N ASP A 89 17.17 -1.80 -1.59
CA ASP A 89 16.96 -1.71 -0.14
C ASP A 89 16.84 -0.23 0.29
N ASP A 90 17.71 0.64 -0.21
CA ASP A 90 17.63 2.09 0.03
C ASP A 90 16.35 2.70 -0.57
N LEU A 91 15.92 2.24 -1.76
CA LEU A 91 14.64 2.65 -2.35
C LEU A 91 13.45 2.22 -1.46
N ALA A 92 13.48 0.99 -0.94
CA ALA A 92 12.46 0.47 -0.05
C ALA A 92 12.36 1.30 1.23
N LEU A 93 13.50 1.67 1.83
CA LEU A 93 13.57 2.54 2.99
C LEU A 93 12.96 3.92 2.69
N SER A 94 13.37 4.57 1.59
CA SER A 94 12.82 5.87 1.17
C SER A 94 11.29 5.82 0.98
N LEU A 95 10.76 4.74 0.43
CA LEU A 95 9.32 4.54 0.30
C LEU A 95 8.60 4.36 1.65
N ARG A 96 9.24 3.75 2.65
CA ARG A 96 8.69 3.62 4.01
C ARG A 96 8.58 4.98 4.68
N GLU A 97 9.64 5.78 4.62
CA GLU A 97 9.66 7.15 5.15
C GLU A 97 8.58 8.00 4.47
N TYR A 98 8.47 7.92 3.13
CA TYR A 98 7.41 8.57 2.38
C TYR A 98 5.99 8.15 2.83
N ALA A 99 5.78 6.86 3.11
CA ALA A 99 4.48 6.37 3.58
C ALA A 99 4.11 6.90 4.96
N GLU A 100 5.09 7.11 5.85
CA GLU A 100 4.91 7.75 7.15
C GLU A 100 4.55 9.23 6.99
N ASP A 101 5.32 9.98 6.19
CA ASP A 101 5.05 11.39 5.89
C ASP A 101 3.69 11.60 5.21
N TRP A 102 3.28 10.64 4.37
CA TRP A 102 1.98 10.69 3.70
C TRP A 102 0.82 10.62 4.67
N GLU A 103 0.87 9.72 5.64
CA GLU A 103 -0.15 9.61 6.69
C GLU A 103 -0.16 10.83 7.61
N ASP A 104 1.02 11.36 7.95
CA ASP A 104 1.14 12.51 8.83
C ASP A 104 0.57 13.79 8.18
N HIS A 105 0.97 14.11 6.96
CA HIS A 105 0.55 15.37 6.33
C HIS A 105 0.43 15.37 4.79
N LEU A 106 1.14 14.51 4.03
CA LEU A 106 1.10 14.62 2.56
C LEU A 106 -0.21 14.14 1.93
N GLN A 107 -1.04 13.35 2.62
CA GLN A 107 -2.35 12.92 2.11
C GLN A 107 -3.29 14.09 1.71
N HIS A 108 -3.03 15.30 2.23
CA HIS A 108 -3.79 16.51 1.92
C HIS A 108 -3.16 17.38 0.83
N ALA A 109 -1.92 17.11 0.43
CA ALA A 109 -1.23 17.87 -0.61
C ALA A 109 -1.67 17.38 -2.02
N PRO A 110 -2.09 18.27 -2.94
CA PRO A 110 -2.65 17.87 -4.24
C PRO A 110 -1.74 16.96 -5.08
N ASN A 111 -0.43 17.13 -4.99
CA ASN A 111 0.57 16.34 -5.70
C ASN A 111 0.87 14.97 -5.04
N HIS A 112 0.31 14.69 -3.85
CA HIS A 112 0.51 13.45 -3.09
C HIS A 112 -0.79 12.71 -2.79
N ALA A 113 -1.94 13.39 -2.78
CA ALA A 113 -3.25 12.81 -2.43
C ALA A 113 -3.62 11.58 -3.29
N GLY A 114 -3.13 11.53 -4.54
CA GLY A 114 -3.35 10.40 -5.45
C GLY A 114 -2.52 9.14 -5.14
N ASN A 115 -1.55 9.21 -4.23
CA ASN A 115 -0.61 8.10 -3.95
C ASN A 115 -1.14 7.06 -2.96
N TRP A 116 -2.43 7.11 -2.61
CA TRP A 116 -3.06 6.20 -1.66
C TRP A 116 -2.73 4.73 -1.94
N ALA A 117 -2.91 4.24 -3.17
CA ALA A 117 -2.66 2.83 -3.51
C ALA A 117 -1.19 2.41 -3.29
N LEU A 118 -0.24 3.29 -3.61
CA LEU A 118 1.18 3.06 -3.38
C LEU A 118 1.47 2.98 -1.87
N VAL A 119 0.94 3.92 -1.09
CA VAL A 119 1.11 3.95 0.37
C VAL A 119 0.49 2.72 1.03
N GLN A 120 -0.71 2.31 0.59
CA GLN A 120 -1.33 1.09 1.09
C GLN A 120 -0.49 -0.16 0.79
N LEU A 121 0.06 -0.27 -0.42
CA LEU A 121 0.98 -1.36 -0.77
C LEU A 121 2.19 -1.38 0.16
N ILE A 122 2.87 -0.25 0.31
CA ILE A 122 4.06 -0.12 1.17
C ILE A 122 3.70 -0.56 2.59
N LYS A 123 2.67 0.02 3.20
CA LYS A 123 2.28 -0.26 4.59
C LYS A 123 1.87 -1.70 4.85
N LEU A 124 1.30 -2.39 3.86
CA LEU A 124 0.82 -3.77 4.02
C LEU A 124 1.88 -4.83 3.68
N SER A 125 2.98 -4.45 3.04
CA SER A 125 4.05 -5.38 2.68
C SER A 125 5.07 -5.53 3.82
N THR A 126 5.71 -6.70 3.92
CA THR A 126 7.02 -6.82 4.59
C THR A 126 8.14 -6.20 3.75
N GLU A 127 9.37 -6.22 4.24
CA GLU A 127 10.55 -5.81 3.47
C GLU A 127 10.74 -6.71 2.25
N GLU A 128 10.70 -8.03 2.44
CA GLU A 128 10.85 -9.01 1.37
C GLU A 128 9.74 -8.91 0.32
N GLU A 129 8.51 -8.64 0.74
CA GLU A 129 7.37 -8.46 -0.17
C GLU A 129 7.48 -7.16 -0.98
N LEU A 130 8.06 -6.11 -0.40
CA LEU A 130 8.29 -4.84 -1.11
C LEU A 130 9.42 -4.98 -2.13
N LEU A 131 10.49 -5.70 -1.78
CA LEU A 131 11.58 -6.03 -2.72
C LEU A 131 11.10 -6.95 -3.85
N ALA A 132 10.25 -7.93 -3.54
CA ALA A 132 9.61 -8.76 -4.55
C ALA A 132 8.72 -7.93 -5.49
N TRP A 133 8.02 -6.93 -4.96
CA TRP A 133 7.19 -6.03 -5.75
C TRP A 133 8.00 -5.21 -6.76
N PHE A 134 9.21 -4.74 -6.42
CA PHE A 134 10.05 -4.04 -7.41
C PHE A 134 10.35 -4.89 -8.65
N ARG A 135 10.46 -6.22 -8.46
CA ARG A 135 10.89 -7.16 -9.49
C ARG A 135 9.74 -7.77 -10.29
N HIS A 136 8.56 -7.86 -9.68
CA HIS A 136 7.43 -8.65 -10.22
C HIS A 136 6.07 -7.94 -10.11
N GLY A 137 6.02 -6.71 -9.58
CA GLY A 137 4.79 -5.98 -9.36
C GLY A 137 4.17 -5.44 -10.65
N GLY A 138 2.84 -5.43 -10.70
CA GLY A 138 2.09 -4.93 -11.86
C GLY A 138 1.99 -5.88 -13.06
N GLU A 139 2.45 -7.13 -12.91
CA GLU A 139 2.23 -8.25 -13.83
C GLU A 139 1.04 -9.09 -13.39
#